data_AF-A0A2V9KPU8-F1
#
_entry.id   AF-A0A2V9KPU8-F1
#
_cell.length_a   1.000
_cell.length_b   1.000
_cell.length_c   1.000
_cell.angle_alpha   90.00
_cell.angle_beta   90.00
_cell.angle_gamma   90.00
#
_symmetry.space_group_name_H-M   'P 1'
#
loop_
_entity.id
_entity.type
_entity.pdbx_description
1 polymer ?
#
loop_
_entity_poly.entity_id
_entity_poly.type
_entity_poly.pdbx_seq_one_letter_code
_entity_poly.pdbx_strand_id
1 'polypeptide(L)'
;MEEEEPEAEGKGVGELFEYDVKQNVTIGKNQSALVPILQARIDAEKVTLWNEDSKEALRALWIMNASGETLDAGSFNVLESETFAGQGLLDPVHAGEKRLASYAADPAVRVRVEEDAATTQPLTSPNTRAASFRCTRKAGQPRPVK
;
A
#
# COMPACT_ATOMS: atom_id res chain seq x y z
N MET A 1 23.36 18.02 -5.93
CA MET A 1 22.11 17.25 -6.09
C MET A 1 22.54 16.00 -6.81
N GLU A 2 22.76 14.92 -6.06
CA GLU A 2 23.16 13.63 -6.62
C GLU A 2 21.89 12.88 -7.03
N GLU A 3 21.78 12.59 -8.33
CA GLU A 3 20.87 11.60 -8.88
C GLU A 3 21.54 10.23 -8.69
N GLU A 4 20.91 9.35 -7.90
CA GLU A 4 21.35 7.96 -7.76
C GLU A 4 20.60 7.08 -8.76
N GLU A 5 21.36 6.43 -9.65
CA GLU A 5 20.87 5.48 -10.64
C GLU A 5 20.77 4.05 -10.06
N PRO A 6 19.80 3.23 -10.51
CA PRO A 6 19.53 1.92 -9.93
C PRO A 6 20.65 0.89 -10.18
N GLU A 7 21.03 0.19 -9.11
CA GLU A 7 22.13 -0.78 -9.05
C GLU A 7 21.72 -2.24 -9.33
N ALA A 8 20.68 -2.53 -10.13
CA ALA A 8 20.38 -3.91 -10.58
C ALA A 8 19.75 -3.94 -11.98
N GLU A 9 19.83 -5.09 -12.67
CA GLU A 9 19.13 -5.39 -13.93
C GLU A 9 18.53 -6.82 -13.85
N GLY A 10 17.21 -6.95 -13.94
CA GLY A 10 16.50 -8.20 -13.67
C GLY A 10 16.22 -9.02 -14.92
N LYS A 11 16.43 -10.34 -14.83
CA LYS A 11 16.04 -11.30 -15.86
C LYS A 11 14.97 -12.26 -15.34
N GLY A 12 13.81 -12.27 -15.99
CA GLY A 12 12.72 -13.18 -15.66
C GLY A 12 12.95 -14.57 -16.25
N VAL A 13 13.17 -15.57 -15.39
CA VAL A 13 13.13 -16.99 -15.77
C VAL A 13 12.04 -17.68 -14.95
N GLY A 14 10.80 -17.61 -15.46
CA GLY A 14 9.73 -18.55 -15.12
C GLY A 14 9.12 -18.47 -13.72
N GLU A 15 8.88 -17.28 -13.17
CA GLU A 15 8.29 -16.98 -11.83
C GLU A 15 9.29 -16.78 -10.68
N LEU A 16 10.60 -16.99 -10.89
CA LEU A 16 11.64 -16.57 -9.95
C LEU A 16 12.39 -15.33 -10.47
N PHE A 17 12.66 -14.38 -9.57
CA PHE A 17 13.47 -13.19 -9.82
C PHE A 17 14.81 -13.29 -9.08
N GLU A 18 15.90 -13.07 -9.81
CA GLU A 18 17.26 -12.99 -9.28
C GLU A 18 17.67 -11.51 -9.20
N TYR A 19 18.34 -11.13 -8.10
CA TYR A 19 18.90 -9.80 -7.93
C TYR A 19 20.43 -9.91 -7.91
N ASP A 20 21.09 -9.30 -8.89
CA ASP A 20 22.55 -9.22 -8.94
C ASP A 20 23.06 -8.12 -8.00
N VAL A 21 23.81 -8.49 -6.96
CA VAL A 21 24.46 -7.52 -6.05
C VAL A 21 25.66 -6.89 -6.77
N LYS A 22 25.53 -5.63 -7.22
CA LYS A 22 26.60 -4.92 -7.96
C LYS A 22 27.86 -4.64 -7.13
N GLN A 23 27.74 -4.54 -5.80
CA GLN A 23 28.84 -4.21 -4.91
C GLN A 23 29.46 -5.44 -4.22
N ASN A 24 30.79 -5.48 -4.14
CA ASN A 24 31.52 -6.63 -3.62
C ASN A 24 31.45 -6.69 -2.08
N VAL A 25 30.80 -7.72 -1.53
CA VAL A 25 30.66 -7.92 -0.07
C VAL A 25 31.70 -8.92 0.45
N THR A 26 32.51 -8.53 1.43
CA THR A 26 33.48 -9.42 2.10
C THR A 26 32.94 -9.92 3.43
N ILE A 27 32.77 -11.24 3.58
CA ILE A 27 32.31 -11.88 4.82
C ILE A 27 33.47 -12.66 5.45
N GLY A 28 33.82 -12.32 6.70
CA GLY A 28 34.87 -13.01 7.45
C GLY A 28 34.49 -14.45 7.84
N LYS A 29 35.49 -15.28 8.17
CA LYS A 29 35.24 -16.63 8.70
C LYS A 29 34.34 -16.57 9.94
N ASN A 30 33.28 -17.38 9.96
CA ASN A 30 32.29 -17.43 11.04
C ASN A 30 31.60 -16.08 11.31
N GLN A 31 31.39 -15.26 10.28
CA GLN A 31 30.62 -14.02 10.35
C GLN A 31 29.42 -14.10 9.41
N SER A 32 28.37 -13.33 9.71
CA SER A 32 27.21 -13.12 8.86
C SER A 32 27.04 -11.62 8.59
N ALA A 33 26.56 -11.29 7.41
CA ALA A 33 26.24 -9.91 7.02
C ALA A 33 24.85 -9.87 6.40
N LEU A 34 24.07 -8.85 6.74
CA LEU A 34 22.82 -8.54 6.05
C LEU A 34 23.19 -7.67 4.86
N VAL A 35 23.03 -8.21 3.65
CA VAL A 35 23.30 -7.47 2.41
C VAL A 35 21.99 -6.84 1.95
N PRO A 36 21.92 -5.51 1.81
CA PRO A 36 20.77 -4.88 1.17
C PRO A 36 20.74 -5.30 -0.30
N ILE A 37 19.69 -6.01 -0.69
CA ILE A 37 19.57 -6.57 -2.05
C ILE A 37 19.05 -5.53 -3.03
N LEU A 38 18.08 -4.71 -2.59
CA LEU A 38 17.52 -3.62 -3.40
C LEU A 38 17.21 -2.43 -2.49
N GLN A 39 17.85 -1.29 -2.75
CA GLN A 39 17.56 -0.02 -2.09
C GLN A 39 17.14 0.99 -3.15
N ALA A 40 15.86 0.98 -3.49
CA ALA A 40 15.28 1.90 -4.46
C ALA A 40 14.29 2.84 -3.78
N ARG A 41 14.23 4.08 -4.27
CA ARG A 41 13.10 4.96 -3.95
C ARG A 41 11.90 4.51 -4.76
N ILE A 42 10.79 4.31 -4.07
CA ILE A 42 9.52 3.90 -4.66
C ILE A 42 8.50 4.97 -4.29
N ASP A 43 7.83 5.53 -5.29
CA ASP A 43 6.79 6.52 -5.06
C ASP A 43 5.56 5.82 -4.48
N ALA A 44 5.08 6.33 -3.34
CA ALA A 44 3.93 5.78 -2.64
C ALA A 44 2.95 6.88 -2.22
N GLU A 45 1.68 6.70 -2.56
CA GLU A 45 0.59 7.59 -2.17
C GLU A 45 -0.32 6.90 -1.14
N LYS A 46 -0.57 7.58 0.00
CA LYS A 46 -1.45 7.07 1.06
C LYS A 46 -2.91 7.23 0.67
N VAL A 47 -3.64 6.13 0.73
CA VAL A 47 -5.09 6.09 0.49
C VAL A 47 -5.79 5.24 1.55
N THR A 48 -7.08 5.47 1.72
CA THR A 48 -7.94 4.60 2.52
C THR A 48 -8.76 3.75 1.56
N LEU A 49 -8.60 2.43 1.63
CA LEU A 49 -9.34 1.45 0.86
C LEU A 49 -10.57 0.99 1.65
N TRP A 50 -11.71 0.97 0.98
CA TRP A 50 -12.95 0.41 1.53
C TRP A 50 -13.78 -0.18 0.39
N ASN A 51 -14.44 -1.30 0.65
CA ASN A 51 -15.40 -1.93 -0.26
C ASN A 51 -16.70 -2.24 0.50
N GLU A 52 -17.80 -2.42 -0.24
CA GLU A 52 -19.13 -2.64 0.33
C GLU A 52 -19.25 -3.91 1.17
N ASP A 53 -18.45 -4.94 0.83
CA ASP A 53 -18.41 -6.21 1.55
C ASP A 53 -17.67 -6.12 2.89
N SER A 54 -16.83 -5.09 3.09
CA SER A 54 -16.09 -4.87 4.34
C SER A 54 -16.78 -3.83 5.21
N LYS A 55 -16.89 -4.13 6.50
CA LYS A 55 -17.32 -3.15 7.52
C LYS A 55 -16.19 -2.22 7.95
N GLU A 56 -14.95 -2.54 7.59
CA GLU A 56 -13.75 -1.85 8.04
C GLU A 56 -13.04 -1.18 6.86
N ALA A 57 -12.65 0.08 7.07
CA ALA A 57 -11.77 0.79 6.17
C ALA A 57 -10.32 0.37 6.45
N LEU A 58 -9.53 0.18 5.40
CA LEU A 58 -8.12 -0.20 5.46
C LEU A 58 -7.25 0.96 5.00
N ARG A 59 -6.09 1.12 5.62
CA ARG A 59 -5.02 1.96 5.10
C ARG A 59 -4.27 1.20 4.02
N ALA A 60 -4.03 1.88 2.91
CA ALA A 60 -3.33 1.32 1.77
C ALA A 60 -2.38 2.36 1.15
N LEU A 61 -1.45 1.84 0.35
CA LEU A 61 -0.50 2.61 -0.42
C LEU A 61 -0.71 2.28 -1.90
N TRP A 62 -0.86 3.31 -2.72
CA TRP A 62 -0.64 3.23 -4.14
C TRP A 62 0.87 3.31 -4.39
N ILE A 63 1.47 2.17 -4.71
CA ILE A 63 2.91 2.01 -4.91
C ILE A 63 3.19 2.03 -6.41
N MET A 64 4.13 2.86 -6.86
CA MET A 64 4.64 2.88 -8.24
C MET A 64 6.09 2.43 -8.24
N ASN A 65 6.36 1.30 -8.87
CA ASN A 65 7.70 0.73 -8.90
C ASN A 65 8.61 1.46 -9.89
N ALA A 66 9.40 2.40 -9.38
CA ALA A 66 10.38 3.17 -10.14
C ALA A 66 11.80 2.56 -10.10
N SER A 67 11.97 1.36 -9.54
CA SER A 67 13.31 0.78 -9.31
C SER A 67 13.99 0.24 -10.57
N GLY A 68 13.26 0.04 -11.67
CA GLY A 68 13.72 -0.65 -12.87
C GLY A 68 13.65 -2.18 -12.78
N GLU A 69 13.47 -2.70 -11.57
CA GLU A 69 13.43 -4.13 -11.25
C GLU A 69 12.04 -4.59 -10.87
N THR A 70 11.75 -5.89 -10.99
CA THR A 70 10.50 -6.43 -10.43
C THR A 70 10.64 -6.56 -8.92
N LEU A 71 9.70 -6.00 -8.17
CA LEU A 71 9.57 -6.24 -6.73
C LEU A 71 8.85 -7.57 -6.54
N ASP A 72 9.50 -8.49 -5.84
CA ASP A 72 8.92 -9.81 -5.57
C ASP A 72 7.77 -9.75 -4.56
N ALA A 73 6.91 -10.78 -4.58
CA ALA A 73 5.86 -10.94 -3.59
C ALA A 73 6.44 -11.10 -2.19
N GLY A 74 5.80 -10.48 -1.20
CA GLY A 74 6.25 -10.64 0.17
C GLY A 74 5.55 -9.76 1.18
N SER A 75 5.95 -9.92 2.44
CA SER A 75 5.50 -9.01 3.50
C SER A 75 6.32 -7.72 3.47
N PHE A 76 5.67 -6.58 3.65
CA PHE A 76 6.34 -5.29 3.79
C PHE A 76 5.90 -4.58 5.08
N ASN A 77 6.81 -3.81 5.64
CA ASN A 77 6.55 -2.98 6.83
C ASN A 77 6.46 -1.52 6.41
N VAL A 78 5.51 -0.79 6.99
CA VAL A 78 5.37 0.65 6.79
C VAL A 78 5.84 1.36 8.05
N LEU A 79 6.81 2.25 7.89
CA LEU A 79 7.26 3.15 8.95
C LEU A 79 6.83 4.59 8.61
N GLU A 80 6.22 5.28 9.56
CA GLU A 80 5.84 6.69 9.46
C GLU A 80 6.55 7.47 10.57
N SER A 81 7.39 8.45 10.20
CA SER A 81 8.22 9.20 11.16
C SER A 81 8.98 8.27 12.12
N GLU A 82 9.66 7.27 11.56
CA GLU A 82 10.41 6.22 12.28
C GLU A 82 9.55 5.32 13.21
N THR A 83 8.22 5.45 13.17
CA THR A 83 7.30 4.65 13.97
C THR A 83 6.63 3.59 13.09
N PHE A 84 6.54 2.36 13.59
CA PHE A 84 5.82 1.29 12.90
C PHE A 84 4.34 1.63 12.76
N ALA A 85 3.88 1.75 11.51
CA ALA A 85 2.50 2.11 11.16
C ALA A 85 1.66 0.88 10.78
N GLY A 86 2.28 -0.22 10.39
CA GLY A 86 1.62 -1.49 10.06
C GLY A 86 2.45 -2.37 9.11
N GLN A 87 1.86 -3.49 8.73
CA GLN A 87 2.46 -4.49 7.86
C GLN A 87 1.42 -4.98 6.85
N GLY A 88 1.84 -5.17 5.61
CA GLY A 88 0.99 -5.71 4.56
C GLY A 88 1.65 -6.85 3.80
N LEU A 89 0.87 -7.43 2.90
CA LEU A 89 1.36 -8.33 1.86
C LEU A 89 1.34 -7.57 0.53
N LEU A 90 2.40 -7.75 -0.25
CA LEU A 90 2.55 -7.18 -1.58
C LEU A 90 2.64 -8.35 -2.57
N ASP A 91 1.83 -8.28 -3.62
CA ASP A 91 1.97 -9.15 -4.79
C ASP A 91 3.14 -8.66 -5.66
N PRO A 92 3.67 -9.48 -6.59
CA PRO A 92 4.75 -9.03 -7.46
C PRO A 92 4.38 -7.74 -8.19
N VAL A 93 5.32 -6.78 -8.23
CA VAL A 93 5.13 -5.49 -8.91
C VAL A 93 6.22 -5.32 -9.95
N HIS A 94 5.86 -5.41 -11.23
CA HIS A 94 6.82 -5.26 -12.31
C HIS A 94 7.39 -3.84 -12.37
N ALA A 95 8.53 -3.68 -13.05
CA ALA A 95 9.12 -2.36 -13.27
C ALA A 95 8.12 -1.42 -13.99
N GLY A 96 7.92 -0.22 -13.45
CA GLY A 96 6.96 0.76 -13.96
C GLY A 96 5.49 0.46 -13.62
N GLU A 97 5.19 -0.65 -12.95
CA GLU A 97 3.82 -0.99 -12.57
C GLU A 97 3.37 -0.21 -11.33
N LYS A 98 2.07 0.13 -11.30
CA LYS A 98 1.40 0.70 -10.13
C LYS A 98 0.50 -0.34 -9.47
N ARG A 99 0.71 -0.60 -8.19
CA ARG A 99 -0.03 -1.60 -7.39
C ARG A 99 -0.59 -0.97 -6.13
N LEU A 100 -1.79 -1.40 -5.73
CA LEU A 100 -2.40 -1.03 -4.46
C LEU A 100 -2.05 -2.08 -3.40
N ALA A 101 -1.56 -1.65 -2.24
CA ALA A 101 -1.21 -2.55 -1.15
C ALA A 101 -1.75 -2.04 0.21
N SER A 102 -2.59 -2.84 0.87
CA SER A 102 -3.12 -2.54 2.20
C SER A 102 -2.18 -3.01 3.31
N TYR A 103 -2.08 -2.25 4.41
CA TYR A 103 -1.12 -2.54 5.50
C TYR A 103 -1.67 -2.39 6.93
N ALA A 104 -2.86 -1.83 7.13
CA ALA A 104 -3.47 -1.71 8.45
C ALA A 104 -4.97 -1.40 8.36
N ALA A 105 -5.72 -1.62 9.44
CA ALA A 105 -7.05 -1.04 9.59
C ALA A 105 -6.94 0.48 9.81
N ASP A 106 -7.91 1.26 9.29
CA ASP A 106 -7.95 2.71 9.46
C ASP A 106 -8.91 3.15 10.57
N PRO A 107 -8.43 3.39 11.80
CA PRO A 107 -9.31 3.77 12.91
C PRO A 107 -9.93 5.17 12.75
N ALA A 108 -9.42 5.99 11.83
CA ALA A 108 -9.92 7.34 11.59
C ALA A 108 -11.21 7.36 10.76
N VAL A 109 -11.51 6.27 10.04
CA VAL A 109 -12.66 6.16 9.15
C VAL A 109 -13.66 5.17 9.73
N ARG A 110 -14.90 5.61 9.91
CA ARG A 110 -16.02 4.75 10.29
C ARG A 110 -17.01 4.69 9.16
N VAL A 111 -17.26 3.47 8.69
CA VAL A 111 -18.22 3.20 7.64
C VAL A 111 -19.57 2.92 8.28
N ARG A 112 -20.61 3.54 7.74
CA ARG A 112 -22.02 3.20 8.04
C ARG A 112 -22.70 2.89 6.72
N VAL A 113 -23.17 1.66 6.58
CA VAL A 113 -24.01 1.25 5.46
C VAL A 113 -25.45 1.47 5.91
N GLU A 114 -26.10 2.49 5.33
CA GLU A 114 -27.53 2.69 5.48
C GLU A 114 -28.20 2.04 4.26
N GLU A 115 -28.83 0.88 4.46
CA GLU A 115 -29.75 0.33 3.48
C GLU A 115 -31.01 1.20 3.51
N ASP A 116 -31.14 2.07 2.51
CA ASP A 116 -32.36 2.83 2.30
C ASP A 116 -33.44 1.83 1.88
N ALA A 117 -34.18 1.30 2.86
CA ALA A 117 -35.38 0.51 2.66
C ALA A 117 -36.48 1.42 2.07
N ALA A 118 -36.31 1.79 0.80
CA ALA A 118 -37.33 2.46 0.03
C ALA A 118 -38.51 1.49 -0.13
N THR A 119 -39.50 1.70 0.73
CA THR A 119 -40.93 1.45 0.54
C THR A 119 -41.27 0.96 -0.86
N THR A 120 -41.85 -0.24 -0.93
CA THR A 120 -42.60 -0.75 -2.08
C THR A 120 -43.67 0.26 -2.50
N GLN A 121 -43.33 1.15 -3.42
CA GLN A 121 -44.28 1.88 -4.25
C GLN A 121 -43.74 1.80 -5.69
N PRO A 122 -44.47 1.17 -6.62
CA PRO A 122 -44.03 1.08 -8.00
C PRO A 122 -44.21 2.46 -8.66
N LEU A 123 -43.12 3.20 -8.80
CA LEU A 123 -43.06 4.40 -9.64
C LEU A 123 -42.17 4.10 -10.84
N THR A 124 -42.84 3.87 -11.95
CA THR A 124 -42.28 3.88 -13.30
C THR A 124 -41.69 5.27 -13.61
N SER A 125 -40.36 5.36 -13.71
CA SER A 125 -39.64 6.24 -14.65
C SER A 125 -38.14 5.92 -14.62
N PRO A 126 -37.45 5.89 -15.78
CA PRO A 126 -36.04 5.58 -15.85
C PRO A 126 -35.23 6.85 -15.63
N ASN A 127 -34.55 6.98 -14.49
CA ASN A 127 -33.35 7.80 -14.46
C ASN A 127 -32.35 7.38 -13.37
N THR A 128 -31.11 7.31 -13.81
CA THR A 128 -29.88 6.86 -13.15
C THR A 128 -29.77 7.37 -11.70
N ARG A 129 -29.74 6.46 -10.72
CA ARG A 129 -29.48 6.78 -9.31
C ARG A 129 -27.99 7.01 -9.10
N ALA A 130 -27.60 8.28 -8.99
CA ALA A 130 -26.33 8.67 -8.40
C ALA A 130 -26.36 8.36 -6.90
N ALA A 131 -25.55 7.39 -6.46
CA ALA A 131 -25.33 7.14 -5.03
C ALA A 131 -24.42 8.24 -4.47
N SER A 132 -24.96 9.09 -3.59
CA SER A 132 -24.20 10.13 -2.91
C SER A 132 -23.64 9.60 -1.59
N PHE A 133 -22.32 9.40 -1.52
CA PHE A 133 -21.62 8.97 -0.31
C PHE A 133 -21.20 10.18 0.54
N ARG A 134 -21.52 10.16 1.83
CA ARG A 134 -21.13 11.22 2.79
C ARG A 134 -20.11 10.67 3.79
N CYS A 135 -18.81 10.81 3.46
CA CYS A 135 -17.73 10.55 4.40
C CYS A 135 -17.67 11.69 5.43
N THR A 136 -17.86 11.39 6.72
CA THR A 136 -17.70 12.37 7.80
C THR A 136 -16.40 12.10 8.55
N ARG A 137 -15.43 13.02 8.43
CA ARG A 137 -14.21 13.02 9.27
C ARG A 137 -14.58 13.56 10.65
N LYS A 138 -14.42 12.74 11.69
CA LYS A 138 -14.53 13.22 13.08
C LYS A 138 -13.19 13.83 13.49
N ALA A 139 -13.12 15.17 13.58
CA ALA A 139 -11.98 15.85 14.18
C ALA A 139 -11.89 15.46 15.66
N GLY A 140 -10.71 14.97 16.07
CA GLY A 140 -10.43 14.61 17.46
C GLY A 140 -10.61 15.80 18.39
N GLN A 141 -11.36 15.59 19.47
CA GLN A 141 -11.61 16.60 20.49
C GLN A 141 -10.31 16.85 21.27
N PRO A 142 -9.89 18.11 21.51
CA PRO A 142 -8.68 18.39 22.26
C PRO A 142 -8.85 17.92 23.71
N ARG A 143 -7.90 17.10 24.20
CA ARG A 143 -7.87 16.67 25.60
C ARG A 143 -7.44 17.87 26.46
N PRO A 144 -8.13 18.19 27.56
CA PRO A 144 -7.65 19.18 28.51
C PRO A 144 -6.42 18.63 29.24
N VAL A 145 -5.33 19.40 29.22
CA VAL A 145 -4.15 19.17 30.05
C VAL A 145 -4.51 19.60 31.47
N LYS A 146 -4.28 18.73 32.46
CA LYS A 146 -4.32 19.09 33.88
C LYS A 146 -2.96 19.60 34.31
#